data_AF-D8QN62-F1
#
_entry.id   AF-D8QN62-F1
#
_cell.length_a   1.000
_cell.length_b   1.000
_cell.length_c   1.000
_cell.angle_alpha   90.00
_cell.angle_beta   90.00
_cell.angle_gamma   90.00
#
_symmetry.space_group_name_H-M   'P 1'
#
loop_
_entity.id
_entity.type
_entity.pdbx_description
1 polymer ?
#
loop_
_entity_poly.entity_id
_entity_poly.type
_entity_poly.pdbx_seq_one_letter_code
_entity_poly.pdbx_strand_id
1 'polypeptide(L)'
;WIYVVPWGLYNILSHVKENHNNPPIFITENGLVDVADSNTFSDRFIKDDARVQFYESYLTSLQQAIANGVDVRGYYAWSLLDNWEWDSGFSQRFGLYYVDYSAL
;
A
#
# COMPACT_ATOMS: atom_id res chain seq x y z
N TRP A 1 11.27 7.60 -2.62
CA TRP A 1 11.70 6.18 -2.66
C TRP A 1 10.56 5.27 -3.14
N ILE A 2 9.29 5.65 -2.95
CA ILE A 2 8.14 4.92 -3.49
C ILE A 2 7.99 5.21 -4.99
N TYR A 3 7.88 4.14 -5.77
CA TYR A 3 7.46 4.15 -7.16
C TYR A 3 6.33 3.14 -7.34
N VAL A 4 5.35 3.43 -8.20
CA VAL A 4 4.23 2.52 -8.49
C VAL A 4 4.70 1.44 -9.45
N VAL A 5 4.95 0.24 -8.94
CA VAL A 5 5.50 -0.91 -9.69
C VAL A 5 4.73 -2.19 -9.38
N PRO A 6 3.46 -2.30 -9.81
CA PRO A 6 2.60 -3.42 -9.42
C PRO A 6 3.11 -4.78 -9.91
N TRP A 7 3.65 -4.82 -11.15
CA TRP A 7 4.31 -5.99 -11.72
C TRP A 7 5.50 -6.47 -10.89
N GLY A 8 6.13 -5.58 -10.11
CA GLY A 8 7.21 -5.92 -9.20
C GLY A 8 6.74 -6.85 -8.09
N LEU A 9 5.50 -6.68 -7.58
CA LEU A 9 4.91 -7.56 -6.57
C LEU A 9 4.74 -8.99 -7.13
N TYR A 10 4.25 -9.13 -8.36
CA TYR A 10 4.15 -10.43 -9.02
C TYR A 10 5.53 -11.12 -9.14
N ASN A 11 6.53 -10.36 -9.59
CA ASN A 11 7.88 -10.87 -9.82
C ASN A 11 8.56 -11.33 -8.51
N ILE A 12 8.48 -10.52 -7.44
CA ILE A 12 9.12 -10.90 -6.17
C ILE A 12 8.45 -12.12 -5.53
N LEU A 13 7.11 -12.22 -5.62
CA LEU A 13 6.38 -13.37 -5.11
C LEU A 13 6.69 -14.65 -5.91
N SER A 14 6.76 -14.54 -7.23
CA SER A 14 7.17 -15.65 -8.10
C SER A 14 8.60 -16.10 -7.80
N HIS A 15 9.51 -15.14 -7.59
CA HIS A 15 10.89 -15.41 -7.20
C HIS A 15 10.96 -16.16 -5.86
N VAL A 16 10.21 -15.73 -4.84
CA VAL A 16 10.18 -16.42 -3.54
C VAL A 16 9.64 -17.84 -3.68
N LYS A 17 8.58 -18.04 -4.46
CA LYS A 17 8.05 -19.38 -4.75
C LYS A 17 9.13 -20.30 -5.35
N GLU A 18 9.82 -19.83 -6.37
CA GLU A 18 10.82 -20.61 -7.13
C GLU A 18 12.09 -20.90 -6.33
N ASN A 19 12.52 -19.96 -5.49
CA ASN A 19 13.82 -20.03 -4.82
C ASN A 19 13.74 -20.46 -3.35
N HIS A 20 12.54 -20.51 -2.75
CA HIS A 20 12.36 -20.81 -1.33
C HIS A 20 11.30 -21.89 -1.04
N ASN A 21 11.04 -22.78 -2.01
CA ASN A 21 10.12 -23.92 -1.86
C ASN A 21 8.67 -23.48 -1.52
N ASN A 22 8.20 -22.40 -2.15
CA ASN A 22 6.84 -21.87 -2.01
C ASN A 22 6.32 -21.81 -0.56
N PRO A 23 6.99 -21.07 0.33
CA PRO A 23 6.55 -20.96 1.70
C PRO A 23 5.23 -20.16 1.76
N PRO A 24 4.44 -20.29 2.84
CA PRO A 24 3.33 -19.38 3.09
C PRO A 24 3.82 -17.92 3.22
N ILE A 25 3.22 -17.00 2.48
CA ILE A 25 3.60 -15.58 2.44
C ILE A 25 2.46 -14.71 2.98
N PHE A 26 2.82 -13.71 3.77
CA PHE A 26 1.96 -12.59 4.14
C PHE A 26 2.59 -11.30 3.62
N ILE A 27 1.82 -10.49 2.89
CA ILE A 27 2.23 -9.14 2.54
C ILE A 27 1.82 -8.27 3.72
N THR A 28 2.79 -7.94 4.58
CA THR A 28 2.54 -7.23 5.84
C THR A 28 2.30 -5.75 5.64
N GLU A 29 2.89 -5.15 4.60
CA GLU A 29 2.76 -3.72 4.30
C GLU A 29 2.85 -3.46 2.79
N ASN A 30 1.91 -2.66 2.29
CA ASN A 30 1.96 -2.07 0.95
C ASN A 30 1.03 -0.86 0.93
N GLY A 31 1.48 0.28 0.38
CA GLY A 31 0.73 1.52 0.44
C GLY A 31 1.27 2.61 -0.48
N LEU A 32 0.44 3.65 -0.67
CA LEU A 32 0.77 4.83 -1.44
C LEU A 32 0.67 6.07 -0.56
N VAL A 33 1.74 6.88 -0.59
CA VAL A 33 1.79 8.18 0.07
C VAL A 33 1.07 9.25 -0.75
N ASP A 34 0.20 10.00 -0.08
CA ASP A 34 -0.21 11.35 -0.49
C ASP A 34 0.61 12.36 0.32
N VAL A 35 1.13 13.39 -0.34
CA VAL A 35 1.89 14.46 0.31
C VAL A 35 0.94 15.62 0.57
N ALA A 36 0.75 15.94 1.85
CA ALA A 36 -0.10 17.03 2.26
C ALA A 36 0.64 18.37 2.13
N ASP A 37 0.10 19.30 1.35
CA ASP A 37 0.63 20.68 1.24
C ASP A 37 0.28 21.52 2.48
N SER A 38 -0.76 21.11 3.22
CA SER A 38 -1.18 21.72 4.47
C SER A 38 -1.94 20.71 5.33
N ASN A 39 -2.02 20.97 6.64
CA ASN A 39 -2.82 20.16 7.57
C ASN A 39 -4.32 20.52 7.59
N THR A 40 -4.73 21.48 6.77
CA THR A 40 -6.15 21.87 6.63
C THR A 40 -6.92 20.86 5.80
N PHE A 41 -8.14 20.54 6.22
CA PHE A 41 -9.02 19.66 5.46
C PHE A 41 -9.24 20.15 4.02
N SER A 42 -9.27 19.20 3.10
CA SER A 42 -9.64 19.40 1.70
C SER A 42 -10.31 18.13 1.20
N ASP A 43 -11.36 18.27 0.38
CA ASP A 43 -12.04 17.15 -0.28
C ASP A 43 -11.07 16.26 -1.07
N ARG A 44 -9.88 16.76 -1.44
CA ARG A 44 -8.84 15.97 -2.11
C ARG A 44 -8.38 14.77 -1.29
N PHE A 45 -8.30 14.89 0.04
CA PHE A 45 -7.84 13.81 0.91
C PHE A 45 -8.87 12.68 1.01
N ILE A 46 -10.14 12.96 0.68
CA ILE A 46 -11.20 11.96 0.61
C ILE A 46 -11.30 11.37 -0.81
N LYS A 47 -11.07 12.18 -1.84
CA LYS A 47 -11.07 11.77 -3.25
C LYS A 47 -9.68 11.27 -3.68
N ASP A 48 -9.23 10.19 -3.04
CA ASP A 48 -7.91 9.61 -3.28
C ASP A 48 -7.92 8.53 -4.36
N ASP A 49 -8.23 8.94 -5.60
CA ASP A 49 -8.29 8.03 -6.75
C ASP A 49 -6.93 7.38 -7.04
N ALA A 50 -5.83 8.07 -6.72
CA ALA A 50 -4.48 7.55 -6.91
C ALA A 50 -4.21 6.36 -5.98
N ARG A 51 -4.57 6.44 -4.69
CA ARG A 51 -4.45 5.32 -3.75
C ARG A 51 -5.38 4.17 -4.13
N VAL A 52 -6.59 4.45 -4.63
CA VAL A 52 -7.50 3.42 -5.15
C VAL A 52 -6.89 2.67 -6.33
N GLN A 53 -6.41 3.39 -7.35
CA GLN A 53 -5.75 2.79 -8.53
C GLN A 53 -4.48 2.02 -8.16
N PHE A 54 -3.73 2.52 -7.19
CA PHE A 54 -2.57 1.81 -6.64
C PHE A 54 -2.99 0.44 -6.07
N TYR A 55 -3.95 0.40 -5.16
CA TYR A 55 -4.38 -0.88 -4.58
C TYR A 55 -5.00 -1.81 -5.62
N GLU A 56 -5.81 -1.30 -6.55
CA GLU A 56 -6.37 -2.09 -7.64
C GLU A 56 -5.26 -2.78 -8.47
N SER A 57 -4.23 -2.03 -8.86
CA SER A 57 -3.13 -2.56 -9.67
C SER A 57 -2.26 -3.58 -8.92
N TYR A 58 -1.96 -3.35 -7.64
CA TYR A 58 -1.18 -4.27 -6.81
C TYR A 58 -1.96 -5.53 -6.47
N LEU A 59 -3.25 -5.42 -6.13
CA LEU A 59 -4.12 -6.56 -5.87
C LEU A 59 -4.36 -7.40 -7.13
N THR A 60 -4.41 -6.78 -8.31
CA THR A 60 -4.45 -7.49 -9.59
C THR A 60 -3.18 -8.32 -9.81
N SER A 61 -2.01 -7.72 -9.55
CA SER A 61 -0.71 -8.40 -9.68
C SER A 61 -0.56 -9.53 -8.64
N LEU A 62 -1.07 -9.31 -7.43
CA LEU A 62 -1.13 -10.32 -6.37
C LEU A 62 -2.02 -11.49 -6.76
N GLN A 63 -3.22 -11.20 -7.30
CA GLN A 63 -4.14 -12.23 -7.78
C GLN A 63 -3.48 -13.08 -8.88
N GLN A 64 -2.74 -12.46 -9.80
CA GLN A 64 -1.99 -13.18 -10.82
C GLN A 64 -0.93 -14.11 -10.21
N ALA A 65 -0.22 -13.67 -9.17
CA ALA A 65 0.79 -14.49 -8.47
C ALA A 65 0.13 -15.70 -7.78
N ILE A 66 -1.00 -15.48 -7.11
CA ILE A 66 -1.80 -16.53 -6.46
C ILE A 66 -2.31 -17.53 -7.50
N ALA A 67 -2.85 -17.05 -8.63
CA ALA A 67 -3.29 -17.90 -9.74
C ALA A 67 -2.14 -18.76 -10.30
N ASN A 68 -0.90 -18.26 -10.24
CA ASN A 68 0.31 -18.98 -10.62
C ASN A 68 0.92 -19.81 -9.47
N GLY A 69 0.15 -20.08 -8.41
CA GLY A 69 0.47 -21.05 -7.37
C GLY A 69 1.34 -20.52 -6.22
N VAL A 70 1.56 -19.21 -6.11
CA VAL A 70 2.22 -18.64 -4.92
C VAL A 70 1.30 -18.82 -3.70
N ASP A 71 1.83 -19.34 -2.59
CA ASP A 71 1.06 -19.55 -1.35
C ASP A 71 0.91 -18.24 -0.53
N VAL A 72 0.06 -17.32 -0.98
CA VAL A 72 -0.25 -16.10 -0.23
C VAL A 72 -1.42 -16.32 0.73
N ARG A 73 -1.24 -15.91 1.98
CA ARG A 73 -2.22 -16.09 3.08
C ARG A 73 -2.83 -14.80 3.59
N GLY A 74 -2.27 -13.65 3.25
CA GLY A 74 -2.83 -12.37 3.65
C GLY A 74 -2.14 -11.19 2.99
N TYR A 75 -2.89 -10.08 2.93
CA TYR A 75 -2.44 -8.79 2.45
C TYR A 75 -2.93 -7.71 3.41
N TYR A 76 -2.01 -6.89 3.89
CA TYR A 76 -2.28 -5.84 4.85
C TYR A 76 -1.82 -4.50 4.25
N ALA A 77 -2.79 -3.61 4.04
CA ALA A 77 -2.55 -2.27 3.56
C ALA A 77 -1.80 -1.45 4.63
N TRP A 78 -0.77 -0.72 4.20
CA TRP A 78 -0.18 0.35 5.00
C TRP A 78 -0.77 1.69 4.54
N SER A 79 -1.61 2.34 5.34
CA SER A 79 -2.05 1.96 6.69
C SER A 79 -3.54 2.23 6.88
N LEU A 80 -4.09 1.82 8.02
CA LEU A 80 -5.50 2.07 8.30
C LEU A 80 -5.77 3.58 8.41
N LEU A 81 -4.99 4.29 9.20
CA LEU A 81 -5.18 5.71 9.51
C LEU A 81 -3.98 6.50 9.02
N ASP A 82 -4.22 7.73 8.59
CA ASP A 82 -3.15 8.73 8.56
C ASP A 82 -2.50 8.79 9.95
N ASN A 83 -1.17 8.77 9.97
CA ASN A 83 -0.40 8.69 11.20
C ASN A 83 0.89 9.53 11.09
N TRP A 84 1.79 9.37 12.07
CA TRP A 84 3.08 10.04 12.10
C TRP A 84 4.13 9.21 11.34
N GLU A 85 4.59 9.73 10.19
CA GLU A 85 5.48 9.03 9.26
C GLU A 85 6.96 9.41 9.48
N TRP A 86 7.50 9.02 10.65
CA TRP A 86 8.91 9.16 10.99
C TRP A 86 9.44 10.60 10.81
N ASP A 87 10.54 10.76 10.08
CA ASP A 87 11.16 12.07 9.80
C ASP A 87 10.23 13.04 9.05
N SER A 88 9.17 12.52 8.42
CA SER A 88 8.18 13.34 7.69
C SER A 88 7.06 13.85 8.59
N GLY A 89 6.97 13.37 9.83
CA GLY A 89 5.89 13.71 10.75
C GLY A 89 4.51 13.50 10.12
N PHE A 90 3.61 14.48 10.23
CA PHE A 90 2.24 14.40 9.73
C PHE A 90 2.07 14.86 8.26
N SER A 91 3.16 15.15 7.55
CA SER A 91 3.09 15.66 6.18
C SER A 91 2.84 14.58 5.12
N GLN A 92 3.14 13.32 5.44
CA GLN A 92 2.89 12.16 4.59
C GLN A 92 1.68 11.40 5.09
N ARG A 93 0.80 11.02 4.17
CA ARG A 93 -0.47 10.36 4.46
C ARG A 93 -0.56 9.05 3.70
N PHE A 94 -0.52 7.94 4.42
CA PHE A 94 -0.69 6.59 3.89
C PHE A 94 -2.07 5.99 4.20
N GLY A 95 -2.87 6.68 5.02
CA GLY A 95 -4.10 6.14 5.56
C GLY A 95 -5.13 5.83 4.49
N LEU A 96 -5.81 4.70 4.64
CA LEU A 96 -7.11 4.49 4.00
C LEU A 96 -8.16 5.46 4.53
N TYR A 97 -7.98 5.94 5.77
CA TYR A 97 -8.84 6.92 6.41
C TYR A 97 -8.05 8.17 6.76
N TYR A 98 -8.59 9.30 6.31
CA TYR A 98 -8.08 10.62 6.66
C TYR A 98 -8.23 10.89 8.16
N VAL A 99 -7.17 11.46 8.75
CA VAL A 99 -7.20 11.99 10.12
C VAL A 99 -7.08 13.51 10.07
N ASP A 100 -8.08 14.19 10.63
CA ASP A 100 -8.08 15.64 10.83
C ASP A 100 -7.26 15.99 12.07
N TYR A 101 -5.99 16.36 11.87
CA TYR A 101 -5.12 16.76 12.96
C TYR A 101 -5.44 18.14 13.55
N SER A 102 -6.25 18.96 12.87
CA SER A 102 -6.64 20.29 13.36
C SER A 102 -7.83 20.24 14.32
N ALA A 103 -8.60 19.15 14.27
CA ALA A 103 -9.73 18.88 15.14
C ALA A 103 -9.36 18.09 16.42
N LEU A 104 -8.08 17.77 16.61
CA LEU A 104 -7.51 17.13 17.81
C LEU A 104 -6.95 18.18 18.76
#